data_AF-A0A069ZWP0-F1
#
_entry.id   AF-A0A069ZWP0-F1
#
_cell.length_a   1.000
_cell.length_b   1.000
_cell.length_c   1.000
_cell.angle_alpha   90.00
_cell.angle_beta   90.00
_cell.angle_gamma   90.00
#
_symmetry.space_group_name_H-M   'P 1'
#
loop_
_entity.id
_entity.type
_entity.pdbx_description
1 polymer ?
#
loop_
_entity_poly.entity_id
_entity_poly.type
_entity_poly.pdbx_seq_one_letter_code
_entity_poly.pdbx_strand_id
1 'polypeptide(L)'
;MSNISDLFKTHFTQYASYVILERAIPHVLDGLKPVQRRLLWTLFRMDDGKMHKVANIAGRTMALHPHGDAPIVEALVVLANKGFLIETQGNFGNPLTGDPHAAARYIEARLSPLAKEVLFNTDLMTFHDSYDGREQEPDILAAKIPLLLLHGVDGIAVGMTTKIFPHNFCDLLKAQIAILNDQPFSLFPDFASGGSMDASDYQDGLGSIVLRATIDIVNDKTLLIKEICPSTTTETLIRSIENAAKRGIIKIDSIQDFSTDLPHIEIKLPKGVHAKDLLQPLYAHTECQVVLTSRPTAIYQGKPWETSVSEILRLQTETLQSYLKKELLILEDSLTREHYHKTLEYLFIKHKLYDTVRAMLSKRKTSPSASVIHNAVTDALAPFLGTLPTPDKQATTQLASLTIKKILCFDENAYEKELLSLEKKRCNVQKDLGQLKKYTILYIKKLLDAYKHLGHRKTKIEKFEDALLGKSIHKKAKEASTIDQEESLV
;
A
#
# COMPACT_ATOMS: atom_id res chain seq x y z
N MET A 1 -18.81 -45.66 4.37
CA MET A 1 -18.66 -44.54 5.32
C MET A 1 -17.26 -44.02 5.14
N SER A 2 -17.08 -42.74 4.81
CA SER A 2 -15.75 -42.13 4.74
C SER A 2 -15.07 -42.25 6.11
N ASN A 3 -13.79 -42.63 6.11
CA ASN A 3 -13.00 -42.75 7.33
C ASN A 3 -12.93 -41.38 8.01
N ILE A 4 -13.13 -41.33 9.32
CA ILE A 4 -13.11 -40.08 10.10
C ILE A 4 -11.77 -39.34 9.95
N SER A 5 -10.67 -40.09 9.78
CA SER A 5 -9.34 -39.53 9.54
C SER A 5 -9.25 -38.80 8.20
N ASP A 6 -9.86 -39.36 7.15
CA ASP A 6 -9.89 -38.74 5.83
C ASP A 6 -10.75 -37.47 5.83
N LEU A 7 -11.91 -37.51 6.50
CA LEU A 7 -12.77 -36.34 6.69
C LEU A 7 -12.04 -35.21 7.43
N PHE A 8 -11.37 -35.54 8.54
CA PHE A 8 -10.60 -34.56 9.30
C PHE A 8 -9.49 -33.94 8.47
N LYS A 9 -8.71 -34.77 7.76
CA LYS A 9 -7.62 -34.30 6.91
C LYS A 9 -8.13 -33.34 5.82
N THR A 10 -9.21 -33.70 5.14
CA THR A 10 -9.78 -32.85 4.07
C THR A 10 -10.30 -31.53 4.61
N HIS A 11 -11.15 -31.55 5.65
CA HIS A 11 -11.74 -30.33 6.19
C HIS A 11 -10.71 -29.43 6.85
N PHE A 12 -9.77 -29.98 7.61
CA PHE A 12 -8.70 -29.22 8.23
C PHE A 12 -7.78 -28.58 7.17
N THR A 13 -7.45 -29.31 6.10
CA THR A 13 -6.60 -28.76 5.02
C THR A 13 -7.31 -27.61 4.30
N GLN A 14 -8.61 -27.72 4.02
CA GLN A 14 -9.39 -26.64 3.42
C GLN A 14 -9.44 -25.41 4.31
N TYR A 15 -9.73 -25.59 5.61
CA TYR A 15 -9.73 -24.50 6.58
C TYR A 15 -8.36 -23.84 6.70
N ALA A 16 -7.28 -24.62 6.85
CA ALA A 16 -5.92 -24.11 6.96
C ALA A 16 -5.53 -23.32 5.71
N SER A 17 -5.80 -23.85 4.51
CA SER A 17 -5.53 -23.17 3.24
C SER A 17 -6.28 -21.85 3.15
N TYR A 18 -7.56 -21.81 3.52
CA TYR A 18 -8.35 -20.59 3.53
C TYR A 18 -7.80 -19.55 4.51
N VAL A 19 -7.48 -19.93 5.75
CA VAL A 19 -6.96 -19.00 6.76
C VAL A 19 -5.59 -18.42 6.35
N ILE A 20 -4.74 -19.23 5.73
CA ILE A 20 -3.42 -18.81 5.25
C ILE A 20 -3.56 -17.81 4.10
N LEU A 21 -4.31 -18.15 3.05
CA LEU A 21 -4.38 -17.36 1.81
C LEU A 21 -5.34 -16.17 1.90
N GLU A 22 -6.50 -16.36 2.55
CA GLU A 22 -7.62 -15.43 2.49
C GLU A 22 -7.79 -14.57 3.76
N ARG A 23 -6.89 -14.69 4.75
CA ARG A 23 -7.04 -13.98 6.03
C ARG A 23 -5.74 -13.46 6.64
N ALA A 24 -4.80 -14.34 6.95
CA ALA A 24 -3.72 -14.01 7.88
C ALA A 24 -2.51 -13.36 7.21
N ILE A 25 -2.12 -13.84 6.02
CA ILE A 25 -0.87 -13.48 5.35
C ILE A 25 -1.16 -12.52 4.19
N PRO A 26 -0.42 -11.41 4.05
CA PRO A 26 -0.62 -10.43 2.98
C PRO A 26 -0.08 -10.97 1.65
N HIS A 27 -0.58 -10.43 0.54
CA HIS A 27 0.05 -10.68 -0.76
C HIS A 27 1.30 -9.82 -0.92
N VAL A 28 2.38 -10.36 -1.51
CA VAL A 28 3.67 -9.63 -1.58
C VAL A 28 3.62 -8.37 -2.47
N LEU A 29 2.78 -8.40 -3.52
CA LEU A 29 2.73 -7.34 -4.52
C LEU A 29 2.05 -6.05 -4.01
N ASP A 30 0.95 -6.17 -3.26
CA ASP A 30 0.26 -5.01 -2.69
C ASP A 30 0.46 -4.86 -1.18
N GLY A 31 0.97 -5.88 -0.50
CA GLY A 31 1.20 -5.85 0.94
C GLY A 31 -0.07 -5.85 1.79
N LEU A 32 -1.22 -6.23 1.21
CA LEU A 32 -2.52 -6.15 1.87
C LEU A 32 -3.10 -7.53 2.16
N LYS A 33 -3.78 -7.63 3.30
CA LYS A 33 -4.70 -8.74 3.61
C LYS A 33 -6.04 -8.52 2.86
N PRO A 34 -6.83 -9.56 2.57
CA PRO A 34 -8.07 -9.40 1.79
C PRO A 34 -9.06 -8.38 2.36
N VAL A 35 -9.25 -8.33 3.68
CA VAL A 35 -10.11 -7.32 4.33
C VAL A 35 -9.64 -5.88 4.03
N GLN A 36 -8.33 -5.65 4.04
CA GLN A 36 -7.73 -4.34 3.77
C GLN A 36 -7.88 -3.96 2.28
N ARG A 37 -7.70 -4.94 1.39
CA ARG A 37 -7.90 -4.76 -0.06
C ARG A 37 -9.34 -4.38 -0.39
N ARG A 38 -10.31 -5.16 0.10
CA ARG A 38 -11.75 -4.91 -0.09
C ARG A 38 -12.18 -3.56 0.48
N LEU A 39 -11.65 -3.20 1.64
CA LEU A 39 -11.88 -1.89 2.26
C LEU A 39 -11.39 -0.73 1.38
N LEU A 40 -10.12 -0.80 0.93
CA LEU A 40 -9.52 0.24 0.08
C LEU A 40 -10.22 0.32 -1.28
N TRP A 41 -10.61 -0.81 -1.87
CA TRP A 41 -11.42 -0.86 -3.07
C TRP A 41 -12.80 -0.23 -2.89
N THR A 42 -13.47 -0.51 -1.77
CA THR A 42 -14.76 0.10 -1.43
C THR A 42 -14.65 1.62 -1.31
N LEU A 43 -13.61 2.10 -0.60
CA LEU A 43 -13.31 3.52 -0.47
C LEU A 43 -13.06 4.18 -1.83
N PHE A 44 -12.35 3.52 -2.75
CA PHE A 44 -12.10 4.03 -4.10
C PHE A 44 -13.38 4.14 -4.91
N ARG A 45 -14.23 3.11 -4.89
CA ARG A 45 -15.49 3.09 -5.65
C ARG A 45 -16.49 4.15 -5.19
N MET A 46 -16.46 4.51 -3.91
CA MET A 46 -17.37 5.51 -3.35
C MET A 46 -16.78 6.92 -3.29
N ASP A 47 -15.53 7.11 -3.71
CA ASP A 47 -14.83 8.39 -3.60
C ASP A 47 -15.55 9.50 -4.38
N ASP A 48 -16.09 10.46 -3.63
CA ASP A 48 -16.69 11.69 -4.15
C ASP A 48 -15.88 12.95 -3.74
N GLY A 49 -14.67 12.72 -3.22
CA GLY A 49 -13.79 13.76 -2.67
C GLY A 49 -14.13 14.18 -1.24
N LYS A 50 -15.23 13.72 -0.65
CA LYS A 50 -15.62 14.03 0.73
C LYS A 50 -15.20 12.91 1.69
N MET A 51 -15.26 13.23 2.97
CA MET A 51 -15.10 12.26 4.04
C MET A 51 -16.41 11.45 4.18
N HIS A 52 -16.28 10.15 4.45
CA HIS A 52 -17.42 9.28 4.70
C HIS A 52 -17.38 8.72 6.11
N LYS A 53 -18.56 8.60 6.74
CA LYS A 53 -18.71 7.91 8.02
C LYS A 53 -18.17 6.49 7.91
N VAL A 54 -17.33 6.08 8.87
CA VAL A 54 -16.74 4.73 8.89
C VAL A 54 -17.81 3.65 8.95
N ALA A 55 -18.94 3.90 9.62
CA ALA A 55 -20.08 2.98 9.61
C ALA A 55 -20.65 2.72 8.19
N ASN A 56 -20.69 3.73 7.32
CA ASN A 56 -21.12 3.56 5.92
C ASN A 56 -20.07 2.79 5.12
N ILE A 57 -18.78 3.09 5.32
CA ILE A 57 -17.67 2.39 4.66
C ILE A 57 -17.70 0.90 5.03
N ALA A 58 -17.84 0.57 6.32
CA ALA A 58 -17.96 -0.81 6.79
C ALA A 58 -19.20 -1.50 6.22
N GLY A 59 -20.36 -0.82 6.24
CA GLY A 59 -21.61 -1.31 5.66
C GLY A 59 -21.47 -1.73 4.19
N ARG A 60 -20.82 -0.91 3.36
CA ARG A 60 -20.58 -1.22 1.95
C ARG A 60 -19.53 -2.29 1.76
N THR A 61 -18.47 -2.27 2.57
CA THR A 61 -17.39 -3.27 2.48
C THR A 61 -17.88 -4.66 2.84
N MET A 62 -18.89 -4.79 3.71
CA MET A 62 -19.52 -6.09 4.03
C MET A 62 -20.15 -6.78 2.81
N ALA A 63 -20.52 -6.04 1.76
CA ALA A 63 -20.96 -6.63 0.49
C ALA A 63 -19.84 -7.43 -0.21
N LEU A 64 -18.57 -7.14 0.11
CA LEU A 64 -17.39 -7.88 -0.37
C LEU A 64 -16.77 -8.77 0.72
N HIS A 65 -16.95 -8.41 2.00
CA HIS A 65 -16.33 -9.08 3.15
C HIS A 65 -17.38 -9.54 4.17
N PRO A 66 -17.98 -10.74 4.00
CA PRO A 66 -19.13 -11.21 4.78
C PRO A 66 -18.74 -11.77 6.16
N HIS A 67 -17.98 -11.01 6.96
CA HIS A 67 -17.45 -11.46 8.26
C HIS A 67 -17.73 -10.49 9.42
N GLY A 68 -18.73 -9.62 9.26
CA GLY A 68 -19.10 -8.61 10.24
C GLY A 68 -18.41 -7.26 10.00
N ASP A 69 -18.93 -6.22 10.63
CA ASP A 69 -18.45 -4.85 10.51
C ASP A 69 -17.23 -4.59 11.39
N ALA A 70 -17.19 -5.14 12.60
CA ALA A 70 -16.09 -4.98 13.54
C ALA A 70 -14.68 -5.22 12.93
N PRO A 71 -14.37 -6.35 12.27
CA PRO A 71 -13.04 -6.56 11.68
C PRO A 71 -12.70 -5.57 10.56
N ILE A 72 -13.71 -5.04 9.86
CA ILE A 72 -13.52 -4.03 8.80
C ILE A 72 -13.19 -2.67 9.42
N VAL A 73 -13.91 -2.28 10.48
CA VAL A 73 -13.65 -1.04 11.23
C VAL A 73 -12.25 -1.06 11.81
N GLU A 74 -11.86 -2.17 12.46
CA GLU A 74 -10.51 -2.34 13.00
C GLU A 74 -9.43 -2.26 11.91
N ALA A 75 -9.64 -2.94 10.78
CA ALA A 75 -8.71 -2.87 9.65
C ALA A 75 -8.56 -1.43 9.12
N LEU A 76 -9.66 -0.66 9.07
CA LEU A 76 -9.63 0.74 8.66
C LEU A 76 -8.85 1.59 9.65
N VAL A 77 -9.11 1.44 10.96
CA VAL A 77 -8.44 2.20 12.01
C VAL A 77 -6.94 1.91 12.03
N VAL A 78 -6.54 0.65 11.87
CA VAL A 78 -5.13 0.26 11.76
C VAL A 78 -4.45 0.92 10.56
N LEU A 79 -5.07 0.88 9.38
CA LEU A 79 -4.51 1.52 8.17
C LEU A 79 -4.46 3.05 8.29
N ALA A 80 -5.48 3.64 8.91
CA ALA A 80 -5.55 5.08 9.16
C ALA A 80 -4.43 5.55 10.08
N ASN A 81 -4.18 4.84 11.19
CA ASN A 81 -3.11 5.17 12.14
C ASN A 81 -1.70 4.99 11.56
N LYS A 82 -1.54 4.35 10.39
CA LYS A 82 -0.27 4.36 9.64
C LYS A 82 -0.03 5.69 8.91
N GLY A 83 -1.07 6.46 8.62
CA GLY A 83 -0.97 7.83 8.09
C GLY A 83 -0.63 7.96 6.60
N PHE A 84 -0.57 6.87 5.84
CA PHE A 84 -0.21 6.91 4.41
C PHE A 84 -1.42 6.88 3.47
N LEU A 85 -2.38 5.98 3.71
CA LEU A 85 -3.41 5.65 2.72
C LEU A 85 -4.78 6.29 2.99
N ILE A 86 -5.07 6.61 4.24
CA ILE A 86 -6.39 7.04 4.69
C ILE A 86 -6.22 8.35 5.46
N GLU A 87 -6.98 9.37 5.06
CA GLU A 87 -7.16 10.59 5.83
C GLU A 87 -8.34 10.44 6.77
N THR A 88 -8.25 11.02 7.97
CA THR A 88 -9.18 10.79 9.06
C THR A 88 -9.75 12.07 9.65
N GLN A 89 -10.98 11.99 10.16
CA GLN A 89 -11.60 13.01 10.98
C GLN A 89 -12.31 12.38 12.19
N GLY A 90 -12.00 12.88 13.39
CA GLY A 90 -12.48 12.34 14.67
C GLY A 90 -11.40 11.54 15.42
N ASN A 91 -11.80 10.83 16.48
CA ASN A 91 -10.88 10.07 17.32
C ASN A 91 -10.69 8.62 16.81
N PHE A 92 -9.53 8.34 16.23
CA PHE A 92 -9.12 7.02 15.71
C PHE A 92 -8.33 6.19 16.73
N GLY A 93 -8.43 6.55 18.01
CA GLY A 93 -7.66 5.94 19.08
C GLY A 93 -6.22 6.44 19.07
N ASN A 94 -5.44 5.98 20.03
CA ASN A 94 -4.04 6.34 20.12
C ASN A 94 -3.19 5.08 20.30
N PRO A 95 -2.44 4.65 19.26
CA PRO A 95 -1.58 3.47 19.34
C PRO A 95 -0.49 3.56 20.42
N LEU A 96 -0.14 4.77 20.87
CA LEU A 96 0.87 5.01 21.89
C LEU A 96 0.34 4.74 23.31
N THR A 97 -0.86 5.22 23.62
CA THR A 97 -1.48 5.05 24.95
C THR A 97 -2.25 3.73 25.04
N GLY A 98 -2.75 3.22 23.91
CA GLY A 98 -3.69 2.11 23.85
C GLY A 98 -5.15 2.55 23.87
N ASP A 99 -5.43 3.85 23.82
CA ASP A 99 -6.80 4.35 23.86
C ASP A 99 -7.60 3.86 22.64
N PRO A 100 -8.81 3.32 22.86
CA PRO A 100 -9.64 2.82 21.79
C PRO A 100 -10.15 3.95 20.90
N HIS A 101 -10.43 3.63 19.65
CA HIS A 101 -11.07 4.57 18.73
C HIS A 101 -12.54 4.81 19.09
N ALA A 102 -13.07 5.96 18.70
CA ALA A 102 -14.49 6.23 18.85
C ALA A 102 -15.34 5.31 17.96
N ALA A 103 -16.61 5.11 18.32
CA ALA A 103 -17.51 4.28 17.54
C ALA A 103 -17.63 4.77 16.09
N ALA A 104 -17.76 3.83 15.14
CA ALA A 104 -17.73 4.07 13.69
C ALA A 104 -18.72 5.12 13.17
N ARG A 105 -19.77 5.44 13.94
CA ARG A 105 -20.75 6.50 13.64
C ARG A 105 -20.24 7.92 13.89
N TYR A 106 -19.17 8.09 14.66
CA TYR A 106 -18.61 9.40 14.99
C TYR A 106 -17.42 9.78 14.10
N ILE A 107 -16.65 8.79 13.67
CA ILE A 107 -15.43 8.98 12.86
C ILE A 107 -15.72 8.93 11.36
N GLU A 108 -14.88 9.64 10.61
CA GLU A 108 -14.95 9.72 9.15
C GLU A 108 -13.58 9.49 8.52
N ALA A 109 -13.58 8.93 7.31
CA ALA A 109 -12.37 8.60 6.57
C ALA A 109 -12.57 8.78 5.06
N ARG A 110 -11.46 9.00 4.34
CA ARG A 110 -11.36 8.94 2.88
C ARG A 110 -9.97 8.51 2.44
N LEU A 111 -9.80 8.17 1.16
CA LEU A 111 -8.47 7.89 0.60
C LEU A 111 -7.61 9.15 0.55
N SER A 112 -6.34 9.00 0.92
CA SER A 112 -5.34 10.05 0.74
C SER A 112 -5.03 10.27 -0.75
N PRO A 113 -4.51 11.46 -1.14
CA PRO A 113 -4.03 11.71 -2.50
C PRO A 113 -2.98 10.68 -2.94
N LEU A 114 -2.08 10.28 -2.03
CA LEU A 114 -1.07 9.25 -2.28
C LEU A 114 -1.73 7.92 -2.66
N ALA A 115 -2.71 7.44 -1.89
CA ALA A 115 -3.39 6.18 -2.16
C ALA A 115 -4.05 6.16 -3.54
N LYS A 116 -4.72 7.27 -3.90
CA LYS A 116 -5.37 7.42 -5.22
C LYS A 116 -4.38 7.30 -6.37
N GLU A 117 -3.21 7.93 -6.24
CA GLU A 117 -2.17 7.94 -7.27
C GLU A 117 -1.48 6.57 -7.43
N VAL A 118 -1.25 5.85 -6.31
CA VAL A 118 -0.34 4.70 -6.29
C VAL A 118 -1.02 3.34 -6.23
N LEU A 119 -2.31 3.24 -5.88
CA LEU A 119 -2.98 1.94 -5.71
C LEU A 119 -4.02 1.62 -6.79
N PHE A 120 -4.64 2.64 -7.39
CA PHE A 120 -5.85 2.46 -8.17
C PHE A 120 -5.63 2.78 -9.65
N ASN A 121 -5.07 1.82 -10.38
CA ASN A 121 -5.12 1.79 -11.84
C ASN A 121 -5.83 0.52 -12.31
N THR A 122 -7.08 0.65 -12.75
CA THR A 122 -7.93 -0.48 -13.16
C THR A 122 -7.40 -1.24 -14.36
N ASP A 123 -6.66 -0.57 -15.26
CA ASP A 123 -6.09 -1.20 -16.46
C ASP A 123 -4.95 -2.18 -16.13
N LEU A 124 -4.40 -2.10 -14.91
CA LEU A 124 -3.36 -2.99 -14.40
C LEU A 124 -3.92 -4.12 -13.53
N MET A 125 -5.20 -4.07 -13.17
CA MET A 125 -5.82 -5.00 -12.23
C MET A 125 -6.55 -6.15 -12.92
N THR A 126 -6.62 -7.27 -12.21
CA THR A 126 -7.49 -8.40 -12.52
C THR A 126 -8.62 -8.47 -11.50
N PHE A 127 -9.80 -8.85 -11.97
CA PHE A 127 -11.02 -8.88 -11.18
C PHE A 127 -11.62 -10.28 -11.17
N HIS A 128 -12.21 -10.64 -10.03
CA HIS A 128 -13.07 -11.80 -9.90
C HIS A 128 -14.41 -11.40 -9.29
N ASP A 129 -15.40 -12.28 -9.44
CA ASP A 129 -16.73 -12.05 -8.89
C ASP A 129 -16.72 -12.20 -7.36
N SER A 130 -17.49 -11.36 -6.67
CA SER A 130 -17.72 -11.44 -5.23
C SER A 130 -18.31 -12.80 -4.82
N TYR A 131 -18.29 -13.10 -3.53
CA TYR A 131 -18.83 -14.35 -2.99
C TYR A 131 -20.30 -14.63 -3.36
N ASP A 132 -21.08 -13.58 -3.68
CA ASP A 132 -22.49 -13.65 -4.09
C ASP A 132 -22.70 -13.36 -5.60
N GLY A 133 -21.63 -13.12 -6.36
CA GLY A 133 -21.65 -12.88 -7.81
C GLY A 133 -22.28 -11.56 -8.25
N ARG A 134 -22.53 -10.61 -7.33
CA ARG A 134 -23.21 -9.34 -7.65
C ARG A 134 -22.25 -8.22 -8.00
N GLU A 135 -21.04 -8.27 -7.48
CA GLU A 135 -20.02 -7.23 -7.61
C GLU A 135 -18.70 -7.86 -8.07
N GLN A 136 -17.79 -7.04 -8.59
CA GLN A 136 -16.43 -7.47 -8.87
C GLN A 136 -15.43 -6.84 -7.90
N GLU A 137 -14.46 -7.64 -7.48
CA GLU A 137 -13.36 -7.21 -6.62
C GLU A 137 -12.00 -7.55 -7.23
N PRO A 138 -10.98 -6.72 -6.97
CA PRO A 138 -9.65 -6.95 -7.50
C PRO A 138 -8.95 -8.08 -6.74
N ASP A 139 -8.25 -8.94 -7.47
CA ASP A 139 -7.36 -9.95 -6.86
C ASP A 139 -6.29 -9.28 -6.00
N ILE A 140 -5.65 -8.26 -6.58
CA ILE A 140 -4.51 -7.51 -6.04
C ILE A 140 -4.67 -6.05 -6.49
N LEU A 141 -4.35 -5.08 -5.61
CA LEU A 141 -4.26 -3.68 -6.05
C LEU A 141 -2.95 -3.43 -6.81
N ALA A 142 -2.99 -2.51 -7.77
CA ALA A 142 -1.84 -2.13 -8.58
C ALA A 142 -0.90 -1.20 -7.81
N ALA A 143 -0.34 -1.68 -6.69
CA ALA A 143 0.51 -0.90 -5.81
C ALA A 143 1.82 -0.49 -6.50
N LYS A 144 2.02 0.82 -6.65
CA LYS A 144 3.22 1.44 -7.24
C LYS A 144 4.26 1.87 -6.19
N ILE A 145 4.05 1.52 -4.93
CA ILE A 145 4.98 1.71 -3.82
C ILE A 145 5.12 0.41 -3.02
N PRO A 146 6.26 0.17 -2.33
CA PRO A 146 6.51 -1.05 -1.55
C PRO A 146 5.70 -1.08 -0.25
N LEU A 147 4.37 -1.23 -0.37
CA LEU A 147 3.42 -1.05 0.72
C LEU A 147 3.58 -2.07 1.85
N LEU A 148 3.93 -3.33 1.50
CA LEU A 148 4.20 -4.39 2.49
C LEU A 148 5.27 -3.97 3.50
N LEU A 149 6.39 -3.43 3.01
CA LEU A 149 7.50 -3.00 3.84
C LEU A 149 7.23 -1.66 4.51
N LEU A 150 6.47 -0.78 3.87
CA LEU A 150 6.07 0.52 4.42
C LEU A 150 5.21 0.35 5.69
N HIS A 151 4.18 -0.48 5.61
CA HIS A 151 3.27 -0.69 6.75
C HIS A 151 3.83 -1.66 7.80
N GLY A 152 4.65 -2.61 7.35
CA GLY A 152 4.92 -3.83 8.09
C GLY A 152 3.65 -4.68 8.24
N VAL A 153 3.82 -5.92 8.67
CA VAL A 153 2.71 -6.84 8.91
C VAL A 153 2.97 -7.69 10.12
N ASP A 154 1.91 -7.89 10.88
CA ASP A 154 1.83 -8.88 11.94
C ASP A 154 0.65 -9.82 11.65
N GLY A 155 0.88 -11.12 11.75
CA GLY A 155 -0.12 -12.11 11.40
C GLY A 155 0.23 -13.50 11.87
N ILE A 156 -0.79 -14.20 12.36
CA ILE A 156 -0.71 -15.59 12.79
C ILE A 156 -1.66 -16.38 11.89
N ALA A 157 -1.14 -17.41 11.25
CA ALA A 157 -1.88 -18.35 10.43
C ALA A 157 -1.75 -19.76 11.00
N VAL A 158 -2.46 -20.73 10.40
CA VAL A 158 -2.37 -22.13 10.84
C VAL A 158 -0.96 -22.66 10.54
N GLY A 159 -0.19 -22.92 11.61
CA GLY A 159 1.15 -23.49 11.53
C GLY A 159 2.26 -22.53 11.08
N MET A 160 1.99 -21.22 10.93
CA MET A 160 3.00 -20.23 10.53
C MET A 160 2.66 -18.82 11.03
N THR A 161 3.67 -17.96 11.09
CA THR A 161 3.52 -16.55 11.44
C THR A 161 4.21 -15.66 10.41
N THR A 162 3.73 -14.43 10.27
CA THR A 162 4.38 -13.38 9.49
C THR A 162 4.64 -12.19 10.40
N LYS A 163 5.90 -11.77 10.50
CA LYS A 163 6.31 -10.58 11.24
C LYS A 163 7.29 -9.77 10.41
N ILE A 164 6.78 -8.75 9.72
CA ILE A 164 7.53 -7.81 8.89
C ILE A 164 7.48 -6.45 9.57
N PHE A 165 8.64 -5.86 9.86
CA PHE A 165 8.68 -4.54 10.49
C PHE A 165 8.42 -3.41 9.46
N PRO A 166 7.80 -2.29 9.89
CA PRO A 166 7.63 -1.12 9.05
C PRO A 166 8.97 -0.47 8.72
N HIS A 167 9.08 0.13 7.55
CA HIS A 167 10.25 0.85 7.07
C HIS A 167 9.89 2.27 6.64
N ASN A 168 10.90 3.14 6.63
CA ASN A 168 10.70 4.53 6.28
C ASN A 168 10.37 4.70 4.78
N PHE A 169 9.36 5.53 4.47
CA PHE A 169 8.92 5.81 3.11
C PHE A 169 10.05 6.30 2.18
N CYS A 170 10.82 7.29 2.62
CA CYS A 170 11.92 7.85 1.82
C CYS A 170 13.04 6.85 1.60
N ASP A 171 13.37 6.03 2.60
CA ASP A 171 14.45 5.05 2.50
C ASP A 171 14.06 3.91 1.55
N LEU A 172 12.80 3.46 1.58
CA LEU A 172 12.27 2.49 0.63
C LEU A 172 12.38 2.98 -0.81
N LEU A 173 11.93 4.21 -1.10
CA LEU A 173 12.01 4.78 -2.45
C LEU A 173 13.46 4.96 -2.92
N LYS A 174 14.36 5.39 -2.04
CA LYS A 174 15.80 5.48 -2.35
C LYS A 174 16.40 4.10 -2.62
N ALA A 175 15.99 3.08 -1.86
CA ALA A 175 16.42 1.70 -2.09
C ALA A 175 15.90 1.14 -3.41
N GLN A 176 14.67 1.47 -3.84
CA GLN A 176 14.19 1.13 -5.18
C GLN A 176 15.06 1.77 -6.27
N ILE A 177 15.45 3.03 -6.11
CA ILE A 177 16.37 3.71 -7.05
C ILE A 177 17.75 3.02 -7.05
N ALA A 178 18.26 2.60 -5.88
CA ALA A 178 19.51 1.86 -5.79
C ALA A 178 19.43 0.51 -6.51
N ILE A 179 18.33 -0.24 -6.34
CA ILE A 179 18.05 -1.50 -7.05
C ILE A 179 18.08 -1.28 -8.57
N LEU A 180 17.42 -0.24 -9.07
CA LEU A 180 17.35 0.06 -10.50
C LEU A 180 18.72 0.40 -11.12
N ASN A 181 19.62 0.96 -10.31
CA ASN A 181 20.99 1.29 -10.67
C ASN A 181 22.00 0.18 -10.33
N ASP A 182 21.53 -0.98 -9.89
CA ASP A 182 22.36 -2.13 -9.51
C ASP A 182 23.37 -1.77 -8.38
N GLN A 183 22.96 -0.89 -7.46
CA GLN A 183 23.75 -0.42 -6.31
C GLN A 183 23.37 -1.16 -5.01
N PRO A 184 24.33 -1.39 -4.10
CA PRO A 184 24.02 -1.95 -2.79
C PRO A 184 23.20 -0.98 -1.95
N PHE A 185 22.31 -1.52 -1.12
CA PHE A 185 21.50 -0.75 -0.19
C PHE A 185 21.33 -1.52 1.13
N SER A 186 21.01 -0.80 2.20
CA SER A 186 20.65 -1.38 3.49
C SER A 186 19.36 -0.75 3.95
N LEU A 187 18.45 -1.58 4.47
CA LEU A 187 17.17 -1.14 5.02
C LEU A 187 17.10 -1.50 6.50
N PHE A 188 16.65 -0.52 7.28
CA PHE A 188 16.40 -0.68 8.70
C PHE A 188 14.97 -0.24 9.01
N PRO A 189 14.30 -0.94 9.94
CA PRO A 189 12.96 -0.59 10.37
C PRO A 189 12.86 0.88 10.83
N ASP A 190 11.65 1.42 10.71
CA ASP A 190 11.27 2.72 11.22
C ASP A 190 9.86 2.63 11.76
N PHE A 191 9.70 2.81 13.06
CA PHE A 191 8.45 2.62 13.75
C PHE A 191 7.71 3.93 13.96
N ALA A 192 6.38 3.88 13.90
CA ALA A 192 5.54 5.08 13.99
C ALA A 192 5.68 5.83 15.33
N SER A 193 5.97 5.13 16.43
CA SER A 193 6.21 5.67 17.76
C SER A 193 7.66 6.13 18.01
N GLY A 194 8.58 5.91 17.06
CA GLY A 194 9.99 6.26 17.21
C GLY A 194 10.78 5.29 18.09
N GLY A 195 11.45 5.81 19.12
CA GLY A 195 12.29 5.05 20.05
C GLY A 195 13.70 4.72 19.54
N SER A 196 14.49 4.03 20.37
CA SER A 196 15.83 3.55 20.02
C SER A 196 15.82 2.05 19.69
N MET A 197 16.58 1.68 18.65
CA MET A 197 16.69 0.32 18.14
C MET A 197 18.16 -0.08 17.91
N ASP A 198 18.53 -1.26 18.40
CA ASP A 198 19.72 -1.98 17.95
C ASP A 198 19.32 -3.03 16.91
N ALA A 199 19.83 -2.83 15.68
CA ALA A 199 19.56 -3.66 14.51
C ALA A 199 20.76 -4.55 14.13
N SER A 200 21.73 -4.75 15.02
CA SER A 200 22.94 -5.54 14.72
C SER A 200 22.61 -6.97 14.29
N ASP A 201 21.56 -7.56 14.84
CA ASP A 201 21.11 -8.92 14.54
C ASP A 201 19.93 -8.97 13.55
N TYR A 202 19.59 -7.87 12.85
CA TYR A 202 18.40 -7.82 11.99
C TYR A 202 18.49 -8.74 10.75
N GLN A 203 19.69 -9.00 10.25
CA GLN A 203 19.98 -9.94 9.16
C GLN A 203 19.02 -9.82 7.96
N ASP A 204 18.86 -8.60 7.41
CA ASP A 204 17.97 -8.32 6.26
C ASP A 204 16.51 -8.79 6.47
N GLY A 205 16.03 -8.72 7.72
CA GLY A 205 14.68 -9.13 8.10
C GLY A 205 14.55 -10.57 8.59
N LEU A 206 15.61 -11.38 8.59
CA LEU A 206 15.54 -12.77 9.06
C LEU A 206 15.93 -12.95 10.53
N GLY A 207 16.38 -11.88 11.19
CA GLY A 207 16.85 -11.93 12.56
C GLY A 207 16.00 -11.11 13.53
N SER A 208 16.64 -10.57 14.55
CA SER A 208 15.97 -9.86 15.65
C SER A 208 16.50 -8.45 15.82
N ILE A 209 15.66 -7.60 16.40
CA ILE A 209 16.03 -6.25 16.82
C ILE A 209 15.78 -6.11 18.32
N VAL A 210 16.59 -5.30 18.98
CA VAL A 210 16.37 -4.88 20.37
C VAL A 210 15.82 -3.47 20.34
N LEU A 211 14.69 -3.24 20.98
CA LEU A 211 14.05 -1.94 21.14
C LEU A 211 14.21 -1.49 22.59
N ARG A 212 14.51 -0.21 22.80
CA ARG A 212 14.72 0.36 24.13
C ARG A 212 13.95 1.67 24.29
N ALA A 213 13.29 1.80 25.43
CA ALA A 213 12.64 3.03 25.87
C ALA A 213 13.69 4.06 26.32
N THR A 214 13.44 5.33 26.00
CA THR A 214 14.31 6.44 26.39
C THR A 214 13.95 6.89 27.81
N ILE A 215 14.88 6.71 28.75
CA ILE A 215 14.70 7.01 30.18
C ILE A 215 15.72 8.07 30.59
N ASP A 216 15.21 9.21 31.06
CA ASP A 216 16.02 10.31 31.59
C ASP A 216 16.00 10.30 33.12
N ILE A 217 17.16 10.58 33.73
CA ILE A 217 17.27 10.82 35.17
C ILE A 217 17.03 12.30 35.42
N VAL A 218 15.84 12.65 35.95
CA VAL A 218 15.51 14.04 36.29
C VAL A 218 16.23 14.46 37.58
N ASN A 219 16.24 13.56 38.56
CA ASN A 219 16.97 13.71 39.82
C ASN A 219 17.27 12.32 40.41
N ASP A 220 17.97 12.27 41.54
CA ASP A 220 18.41 11.03 42.19
C ASP A 220 17.27 10.06 42.58
N LYS A 221 16.02 10.54 42.63
CA LYS A 221 14.82 9.79 43.02
C LYS A 221 13.71 9.77 41.96
N THR A 222 13.95 10.31 40.77
CA THR A 222 12.92 10.44 39.74
C THR A 222 13.49 10.08 38.38
N LEU A 223 12.89 9.06 37.76
CA LEU A 223 13.11 8.66 36.38
C LEU A 223 11.94 9.14 35.53
N LEU A 224 12.23 9.60 34.32
CA LEU A 224 11.24 10.03 33.34
C LEU A 224 11.39 9.20 32.07
N ILE A 225 10.33 8.49 31.69
CA ILE A 225 10.28 7.79 30.39
C ILE A 225 9.69 8.75 29.36
N LYS A 226 10.48 9.09 28.33
CA LYS A 226 10.11 10.02 27.25
C LYS A 226 9.67 9.34 25.97
N GLU A 227 10.16 8.13 25.71
CA GLU A 227 9.82 7.34 24.52
C GLU A 227 9.65 5.89 24.96
N ILE A 228 8.62 5.21 24.45
CA ILE A 228 8.33 3.80 24.74
C ILE A 228 8.76 2.90 23.58
N CYS A 229 8.85 1.60 23.84
CA CYS A 229 9.16 0.62 22.80
C CYS A 229 8.03 0.55 21.76
N PRO A 230 8.34 0.52 20.45
CA PRO A 230 7.34 0.44 19.36
C PRO A 230 6.29 -0.67 19.33
N SER A 231 6.41 -1.67 20.20
CA SER A 231 5.44 -2.75 20.35
C SER A 231 4.66 -2.70 21.66
N THR A 232 4.75 -1.59 22.40
CA THR A 232 4.20 -1.42 23.75
C THR A 232 3.37 -0.16 23.82
N THR A 233 2.44 -0.09 24.77
CA THR A 233 1.70 1.13 25.09
C THR A 233 2.18 1.69 26.43
N THR A 234 1.83 2.94 26.74
CA THR A 234 2.10 3.49 28.08
C THR A 234 1.44 2.63 29.16
N GLU A 235 0.22 2.15 28.91
CA GLU A 235 -0.51 1.27 29.82
C GLU A 235 0.18 -0.09 30.02
N THR A 236 0.61 -0.77 28.94
CA THR A 236 1.30 -2.07 29.07
C THR A 236 2.65 -1.92 29.76
N LEU A 237 3.38 -0.85 29.45
CA LEU A 237 4.65 -0.54 30.07
C LEU A 237 4.51 -0.30 31.57
N ILE A 238 3.57 0.54 31.99
CA ILE A 238 3.28 0.82 33.41
C ILE A 238 2.93 -0.48 34.13
N ARG A 239 2.03 -1.29 33.55
CA ARG A 239 1.64 -2.59 34.12
C ARG A 239 2.83 -3.55 34.26
N SER A 240 3.74 -3.55 33.29
CA SER A 240 4.97 -4.33 33.31
C SER A 240 5.89 -3.93 34.47
N ILE A 241 6.03 -2.62 34.70
CA ILE A 241 6.81 -2.06 35.82
C ILE A 241 6.15 -2.41 37.16
N GLU A 242 4.83 -2.22 37.30
CA GLU A 242 4.11 -2.60 38.51
C GLU A 242 4.25 -4.09 38.84
N ASN A 243 4.19 -4.96 37.83
CA ASN A 243 4.36 -6.39 38.01
C ASN A 243 5.78 -6.75 38.48
N ALA A 244 6.81 -6.09 37.94
CA ALA A 244 8.19 -6.25 38.40
C ALA A 244 8.37 -5.77 39.85
N ALA A 245 7.66 -4.70 40.24
CA ALA A 245 7.64 -4.20 41.61
C ALA A 245 6.96 -5.17 42.58
N LYS A 246 5.80 -5.73 42.19
CA LYS A 246 5.08 -6.76 42.98
C LYS A 246 5.93 -8.01 43.23
N ARG A 247 6.79 -8.38 42.27
CA ARG A 247 7.75 -9.50 42.42
C ARG A 247 8.96 -9.15 43.31
N GLY A 248 9.10 -7.91 43.75
CA GLY A 248 10.23 -7.45 44.55
C GLY A 248 11.55 -7.28 43.78
N ILE A 249 11.50 -7.34 42.44
CA ILE A 249 12.69 -7.19 41.58
C ILE A 249 13.14 -5.73 41.54
N ILE A 250 12.17 -4.82 41.48
CA ILE A 250 12.38 -3.37 41.50
C ILE A 250 11.64 -2.75 42.67
N LYS A 251 12.21 -1.69 43.26
CA LYS A 251 11.57 -0.93 44.35
C LYS A 251 11.17 0.43 43.81
N ILE A 252 9.87 0.69 43.78
CA ILE A 252 9.26 1.94 43.33
C ILE A 252 8.31 2.45 44.42
N ASP A 253 8.16 3.76 44.49
CA ASP A 253 7.24 4.43 45.43
C ASP A 253 5.91 4.73 44.74
N SER A 254 5.96 5.40 43.58
CA SER A 254 4.78 5.70 42.77
C SER A 254 5.14 5.84 41.29
N ILE A 255 4.15 5.59 40.43
CA ILE A 255 4.21 5.84 38.98
C ILE A 255 3.11 6.85 38.66
N GLN A 256 3.42 7.88 37.88
CA GLN A 256 2.47 8.88 37.42
C GLN A 256 2.56 8.99 35.89
N ASP A 257 1.42 8.86 35.22
CA ASP A 257 1.31 9.00 33.76
C ASP A 257 0.75 10.39 33.42
N PHE A 258 1.54 11.20 32.73
CA PHE A 258 1.16 12.50 32.19
C PHE A 258 1.25 12.50 30.66
N SER A 259 1.19 11.33 30.03
CA SER A 259 1.29 11.17 28.59
C SER A 259 0.15 11.88 27.87
N THR A 260 0.48 12.48 26.73
CA THR A 260 -0.47 13.11 25.82
C THR A 260 -0.22 12.57 24.41
N ASP A 261 0.27 13.41 23.49
CA ASP A 261 0.74 12.99 22.17
C ASP A 261 2.11 12.28 22.25
N LEU A 262 2.84 12.50 23.33
CA LEU A 262 4.13 11.90 23.63
C LEU A 262 4.09 11.19 24.99
N PRO A 263 4.87 10.12 25.18
CA PRO A 263 5.00 9.47 26.48
C PRO A 263 5.61 10.40 27.52
N HIS A 264 5.00 10.46 28.70
CA HIS A 264 5.56 11.14 29.86
C HIS A 264 5.19 10.36 31.12
N ILE A 265 6.02 9.38 31.47
CA ILE A 265 5.79 8.53 32.65
C ILE A 265 6.87 8.84 33.69
N GLU A 266 6.44 9.32 34.85
CA GLU A 266 7.31 9.61 35.98
C GLU A 266 7.32 8.46 36.97
N ILE A 267 8.51 7.95 37.29
CA ILE A 267 8.72 6.90 38.29
C ILE A 267 9.45 7.51 39.47
N LYS A 268 8.79 7.53 40.63
CA LYS A 268 9.36 8.01 41.89
C LYS A 268 9.89 6.85 42.71
N LEU A 269 11.07 7.06 43.29
CA LEU A 269 11.81 6.02 44.01
C LEU A 269 11.70 6.19 45.53
N PRO A 270 11.64 5.09 46.29
CA PRO A 270 11.60 5.13 47.74
C PRO A 270 12.95 5.58 48.31
N LYS A 271 12.95 5.98 49.59
CA LYS A 271 14.19 6.38 50.28
C LYS A 271 15.20 5.22 50.28
N GLY A 272 16.44 5.50 49.88
CA GLY A 272 17.55 4.54 49.88
C GLY A 272 17.77 3.79 48.55
N VAL A 273 17.07 4.18 47.47
CA VAL A 273 17.30 3.65 46.11
C VAL A 273 17.65 4.82 45.19
N HIS A 274 18.74 4.69 44.43
CA HIS A 274 19.18 5.70 43.47
C HIS A 274 18.68 5.38 42.07
N ALA A 275 18.35 6.43 41.30
CA ALA A 275 17.83 6.31 39.94
C ALA A 275 18.77 5.53 39.00
N LYS A 276 20.09 5.72 39.14
CA LYS A 276 21.10 5.02 38.33
C LYS A 276 21.06 3.50 38.51
N ASP A 277 20.80 3.03 39.72
CA ASP A 277 20.81 1.60 40.04
C ASP A 277 19.58 0.88 39.50
N LEU A 278 18.49 1.61 39.23
CA LEU A 278 17.23 1.05 38.74
C LEU A 278 17.15 0.94 37.21
N LEU A 279 17.99 1.65 36.46
CA LEU A 279 17.96 1.64 34.99
C LEU A 279 18.15 0.23 34.41
N GLN A 280 19.17 -0.49 34.85
CA GLN A 280 19.46 -1.83 34.33
C GLN A 280 18.37 -2.85 34.71
N PRO A 281 17.87 -2.92 35.96
CA PRO A 281 16.72 -3.74 36.29
C PRO A 281 15.45 -3.42 35.49
N LEU A 282 15.17 -2.13 35.22
CA LEU A 282 14.04 -1.75 34.37
C LEU A 282 14.19 -2.35 32.97
N TYR A 283 15.33 -2.13 32.30
CA TYR A 283 15.58 -2.71 30.99
C TYR A 283 15.56 -4.25 30.98
N ALA A 284 16.06 -4.92 32.02
CA ALA A 284 16.08 -6.38 32.08
C ALA A 284 14.69 -7.00 32.30
N HIS A 285 13.89 -6.38 33.17
CA HIS A 285 12.72 -7.04 33.75
C HIS A 285 11.38 -6.46 33.30
N THR A 286 11.33 -5.29 32.68
CA THR A 286 10.09 -4.65 32.21
C THR A 286 10.08 -4.52 30.67
N GLU A 287 8.98 -3.98 30.15
CA GLU A 287 8.81 -3.62 28.73
C GLU A 287 9.63 -2.39 28.31
N CYS A 288 10.46 -1.82 29.19
CA CYS A 288 11.42 -0.76 28.85
C CYS A 288 12.46 -1.24 27.82
N GLN A 289 12.64 -2.55 27.67
CA GLN A 289 13.40 -3.14 26.58
C GLN A 289 12.70 -4.39 26.06
N VAL A 290 12.51 -4.47 24.73
CA VAL A 290 11.82 -5.58 24.08
C VAL A 290 12.68 -6.11 22.94
N VAL A 291 12.67 -7.43 22.74
CA VAL A 291 13.27 -8.05 21.55
C VAL A 291 12.16 -8.51 20.62
N LEU A 292 12.21 -8.04 19.38
CA LEU A 292 11.30 -8.48 18.34
C LEU A 292 12.08 -9.29 17.32
N THR A 293 11.52 -10.44 16.94
CA THR A 293 12.07 -11.30 15.87
C THR A 293 11.26 -11.09 14.60
N SER A 294 11.93 -10.79 13.50
CA SER A 294 11.28 -10.69 12.20
C SER A 294 11.25 -12.06 11.51
N ARG A 295 10.14 -12.34 10.85
CA ARG A 295 9.92 -13.52 9.99
C ARG A 295 9.12 -13.07 8.77
N PRO A 296 9.78 -12.63 7.70
CA PRO A 296 9.11 -12.08 6.54
C PRO A 296 8.49 -13.21 5.72
N THR A 297 7.17 -13.32 5.80
CA THR A 297 6.38 -14.33 5.08
C THR A 297 5.24 -13.62 4.36
N ALA A 298 5.12 -13.80 3.05
CA ALA A 298 4.06 -13.22 2.25
C ALA A 298 3.51 -14.25 1.24
N ILE A 299 2.32 -14.03 0.71
CA ILE A 299 1.80 -14.85 -0.38
C ILE A 299 2.39 -14.39 -1.71
N TYR A 300 2.99 -15.33 -2.44
CA TYR A 300 3.46 -15.13 -3.80
C TYR A 300 3.04 -16.33 -4.66
N GLN A 301 2.40 -16.08 -5.81
CA GLN A 301 1.91 -17.12 -6.72
C GLN A 301 1.04 -18.19 -6.02
N GLY A 302 0.17 -17.76 -5.11
CA GLY A 302 -0.77 -18.64 -4.39
C GLY A 302 -0.13 -19.52 -3.29
N LYS A 303 1.11 -19.24 -2.87
CA LYS A 303 1.80 -19.99 -1.82
C LYS A 303 2.50 -19.05 -0.83
N PRO A 304 2.64 -19.45 0.45
CA PRO A 304 3.53 -18.75 1.37
C PRO A 304 4.96 -18.75 0.85
N TRP A 305 5.59 -17.59 0.89
CA TRP A 305 6.96 -17.34 0.48
C TRP A 305 7.70 -16.66 1.63
N GLU A 306 8.65 -17.39 2.22
CA GLU A 306 9.56 -16.92 3.25
C GLU A 306 10.83 -16.39 2.57
N THR A 307 11.17 -15.13 2.83
CA THR A 307 12.29 -14.47 2.14
C THR A 307 12.83 -13.29 2.94
N SER A 308 13.88 -12.64 2.45
CA SER A 308 14.44 -11.45 3.08
C SER A 308 13.73 -10.15 2.63
N VAL A 309 13.93 -9.07 3.38
CA VAL A 309 13.36 -7.75 3.07
C VAL A 309 13.88 -7.22 1.74
N SER A 310 15.16 -7.43 1.44
CA SER A 310 15.75 -7.00 0.17
C SER A 310 15.12 -7.70 -1.03
N GLU A 311 14.85 -9.00 -0.94
CA GLU A 311 14.20 -9.76 -2.02
C GLU A 311 12.75 -9.34 -2.25
N ILE A 312 12.00 -9.05 -1.17
CA ILE A 312 10.66 -8.46 -1.27
C ILE A 312 10.71 -7.14 -2.03
N LEU A 313 11.66 -6.25 -1.68
CA LEU A 313 11.78 -4.95 -2.33
C LEU A 313 12.19 -5.08 -3.80
N ARG A 314 13.08 -6.03 -4.14
CA ARG A 314 13.46 -6.31 -5.54
C ARG A 314 12.24 -6.71 -6.35
N LEU A 315 11.46 -7.68 -5.88
CA LEU A 315 10.24 -8.13 -6.55
C LEU A 315 9.23 -6.97 -6.75
N GLN A 316 9.01 -6.15 -5.71
CA GLN A 316 8.12 -4.99 -5.81
C GLN A 316 8.64 -3.94 -6.80
N THR A 317 9.96 -3.76 -6.90
CA THR A 317 10.59 -2.82 -7.85
C THR A 317 10.50 -3.32 -9.29
N GLU A 318 10.68 -4.62 -9.52
CA GLU A 318 10.47 -5.25 -10.83
C GLU A 318 9.00 -5.16 -11.26
N THR A 319 8.09 -5.39 -10.31
CA THR A 319 6.64 -5.26 -10.55
C THR A 319 6.27 -3.82 -10.92
N LEU A 320 6.83 -2.82 -10.22
CA LEU A 320 6.64 -1.40 -10.56
C LEU A 320 7.10 -1.11 -12.00
N GLN A 321 8.28 -1.58 -12.41
CA GLN A 321 8.74 -1.43 -13.79
C GLN A 321 7.76 -2.06 -14.80
N SER A 322 7.23 -3.24 -14.49
CA SER A 322 6.22 -3.89 -15.33
C SER A 322 4.92 -3.10 -15.41
N TYR A 323 4.47 -2.50 -14.30
CA TYR A 323 3.27 -1.67 -14.25
C TYR A 323 3.45 -0.41 -15.11
N LEU A 324 4.54 0.33 -14.93
CA LEU A 324 4.82 1.53 -15.71
C LEU A 324 4.98 1.21 -17.21
N LYS A 325 5.59 0.06 -17.56
CA LYS A 325 5.66 -0.39 -18.95
C LYS A 325 4.27 -0.61 -19.55
N LYS A 326 3.37 -1.28 -18.82
CA LYS A 326 1.98 -1.49 -19.27
C LYS A 326 1.23 -0.16 -19.42
N GLU A 327 1.37 0.76 -18.46
CA GLU A 327 0.78 2.10 -18.54
C GLU A 327 1.26 2.86 -19.79
N LEU A 328 2.57 2.82 -20.08
CA LEU A 328 3.14 3.46 -21.27
C LEU A 328 2.65 2.82 -22.58
N LEU A 329 2.48 1.49 -22.63
CA LEU A 329 1.94 0.81 -23.80
C LEU A 329 0.47 1.18 -24.05
N ILE A 330 -0.34 1.25 -22.99
CA ILE A 330 -1.74 1.70 -23.08
C ILE A 330 -1.80 3.15 -23.57
N LEU A 331 -0.92 4.01 -23.05
CA LEU A 331 -0.83 5.39 -23.47
C LEU A 331 -0.37 5.52 -24.93
N GLU A 332 0.61 4.73 -25.36
CA GLU A 332 1.06 4.70 -26.76
C GLU A 332 -0.07 4.29 -27.71
N ASP A 333 -0.82 3.26 -27.36
CA ASP A 333 -1.96 2.80 -28.16
C ASP A 333 -3.07 3.85 -28.21
N SER A 334 -3.41 4.47 -27.08
CA SER A 334 -4.37 5.58 -27.02
C SER A 334 -3.95 6.76 -27.88
N LEU A 335 -2.69 7.20 -27.78
CA LEU A 335 -2.16 8.31 -28.58
C LEU A 335 -2.08 7.97 -30.07
N THR A 336 -1.79 6.70 -30.40
CA THR A 336 -1.77 6.22 -31.79
C THR A 336 -3.17 6.22 -32.39
N ARG A 337 -4.18 5.76 -31.63
CA ARG A 337 -5.59 5.84 -32.03
C ARG A 337 -6.05 7.29 -32.19
N GLU A 338 -5.70 8.18 -31.27
CA GLU A 338 -6.06 9.60 -31.35
C GLU A 338 -5.42 10.28 -32.57
N HIS A 339 -4.11 10.07 -32.77
CA HIS A 339 -3.38 10.59 -33.94
C HIS A 339 -4.01 10.10 -35.24
N TYR A 340 -4.33 8.81 -35.33
CA TYR A 340 -5.00 8.20 -36.48
C TYR A 340 -6.34 8.89 -36.80
N HIS A 341 -7.23 9.04 -35.81
CA HIS A 341 -8.54 9.66 -36.01
C HIS A 341 -8.39 11.13 -36.46
N LYS A 342 -7.47 11.88 -35.84
CA LYS A 342 -7.21 13.27 -36.20
C LYS A 342 -6.64 13.43 -37.61
N THR A 343 -5.76 12.51 -38.04
CA THR A 343 -5.26 12.49 -39.41
C THR A 343 -6.39 12.24 -40.40
N LEU A 344 -7.30 11.32 -40.11
CA LEU A 344 -8.47 11.08 -40.96
C LEU A 344 -9.39 12.30 -41.04
N GLU A 345 -9.67 12.97 -39.91
CA GLU A 345 -10.46 14.21 -39.89
C GLU A 345 -9.81 15.30 -40.74
N TYR A 346 -8.50 15.49 -40.58
CA TYR A 346 -7.73 16.45 -41.36
C TYR A 346 -7.81 16.17 -42.86
N LEU A 347 -7.57 14.93 -43.30
CA LEU A 347 -7.66 14.54 -44.71
C LEU A 347 -9.08 14.72 -45.26
N PHE A 348 -10.10 14.34 -44.48
CA PHE A 348 -11.50 14.43 -44.86
C PHE A 348 -11.95 15.87 -45.11
N ILE A 349 -11.52 16.80 -44.25
CA ILE A 349 -11.87 18.23 -44.38
C ILE A 349 -11.01 18.90 -45.45
N LYS A 350 -9.68 18.69 -45.45
CA LYS A 350 -8.73 19.32 -46.39
C LYS A 350 -9.07 19.03 -47.84
N HIS A 351 -9.41 17.78 -48.16
CA HIS A 351 -9.76 17.36 -49.53
C HIS A 351 -11.26 17.50 -49.86
N LYS A 352 -12.05 18.11 -48.97
CA LYS A 352 -13.51 18.26 -49.13
C LYS A 352 -14.21 16.95 -49.47
N LEU A 353 -13.77 15.85 -48.85
CA LEU A 353 -14.29 14.51 -49.14
C LEU A 353 -15.77 14.36 -48.78
N TYR A 354 -16.27 15.23 -47.90
CA TYR A 354 -17.71 15.35 -47.60
C TYR A 354 -18.55 15.66 -48.85
N ASP A 355 -18.05 16.44 -49.82
CA ASP A 355 -18.80 16.74 -51.05
C ASP A 355 -18.88 15.51 -51.96
N THR A 356 -17.80 14.72 -52.02
CA THR A 356 -17.74 13.46 -52.76
C THR A 356 -18.66 12.42 -52.13
N VAL A 357 -18.61 12.26 -50.80
CA VAL A 357 -19.51 11.37 -50.07
C VAL A 357 -20.97 11.81 -50.21
N ARG A 358 -21.25 13.12 -50.14
CA ARG A 358 -22.60 13.67 -50.38
C ARG A 358 -23.08 13.36 -51.80
N ALA A 359 -22.24 13.51 -52.81
CA ALA A 359 -22.57 13.20 -54.21
C ALA A 359 -22.81 11.69 -54.45
N MET A 360 -22.13 10.82 -53.69
CA MET A 360 -22.34 9.37 -53.73
C MET A 360 -23.65 8.96 -53.05
N LEU A 361 -23.98 9.60 -51.92
CA LEU A 361 -25.18 9.32 -51.14
C LEU A 361 -26.45 9.94 -51.75
N SER A 362 -26.37 11.12 -52.37
CA SER A 362 -27.52 11.81 -52.98
C SER A 362 -28.13 11.09 -54.19
N LYS A 363 -27.38 10.18 -54.82
CA LYS A 363 -27.86 9.31 -55.90
C LYS A 363 -28.84 8.23 -55.41
N ARG A 364 -28.98 8.03 -54.10
CA ARG A 364 -29.85 7.00 -53.51
C ARG A 364 -31.17 7.61 -53.01
N LYS A 365 -32.28 6.92 -53.30
CA LYS A 365 -33.65 7.33 -52.90
C LYS A 365 -34.03 6.95 -51.45
N THR A 366 -33.23 6.13 -50.78
CA THR A 366 -33.46 5.60 -49.43
C THR A 366 -32.40 6.09 -48.45
N SER A 367 -32.78 6.24 -47.17
CA SER A 367 -31.83 6.58 -46.10
C SER A 367 -30.67 5.56 -46.08
N PRO A 368 -29.41 6.00 -46.15
CA PRO A 368 -28.27 5.11 -46.30
C PRO A 368 -28.00 4.33 -45.00
N SER A 369 -27.79 3.01 -45.12
CA SER A 369 -27.35 2.17 -44.00
C SER A 369 -25.89 2.47 -43.62
N ALA A 370 -25.50 2.17 -42.37
CA ALA A 370 -24.13 2.40 -41.87
C ALA A 370 -23.04 1.72 -42.73
N SER A 371 -23.34 0.57 -43.35
CA SER A 371 -22.44 -0.12 -44.29
C SER A 371 -22.21 0.64 -45.59
N VAL A 372 -23.22 1.36 -46.08
CA VAL A 372 -23.14 2.15 -47.31
C VAL A 372 -22.36 3.44 -47.07
N ILE A 373 -22.55 4.07 -45.91
CA ILE A 373 -21.78 5.24 -45.48
C ILE A 373 -20.31 4.85 -45.32
N HIS A 374 -20.03 3.72 -44.66
CA HIS A 374 -18.69 3.19 -44.51
C HIS A 374 -17.98 3.01 -45.86
N ASN A 375 -18.60 2.30 -46.82
CA ASN A 375 -17.99 2.08 -48.13
C ASN A 375 -17.75 3.40 -48.87
N ALA A 376 -18.72 4.33 -48.86
CA ALA A 376 -18.58 5.62 -49.53
C ALA A 376 -17.46 6.50 -48.95
N VAL A 377 -17.31 6.50 -47.62
CA VAL A 377 -16.24 7.23 -46.92
C VAL A 377 -14.88 6.56 -47.16
N THR A 378 -14.82 5.23 -47.11
CA THR A 378 -13.59 4.46 -47.40
C THR A 378 -13.13 4.65 -48.84
N ASP A 379 -14.05 4.61 -49.81
CA ASP A 379 -13.74 4.86 -51.23
C ASP A 379 -13.22 6.29 -51.46
N ALA A 380 -13.82 7.28 -50.79
CA ALA A 380 -13.38 8.67 -50.87
C ALA A 380 -12.00 8.90 -50.23
N LEU A 381 -11.67 8.16 -49.17
CA LEU A 381 -10.39 8.25 -48.47
C LEU A 381 -9.28 7.40 -49.11
N ALA A 382 -9.62 6.33 -49.84
CA ALA A 382 -8.68 5.41 -50.50
C ALA A 382 -7.49 6.09 -51.22
N PRO A 383 -7.68 7.15 -52.04
CA PRO A 383 -6.57 7.80 -52.74
C PRO A 383 -5.63 8.58 -51.80
N PHE A 384 -6.08 8.96 -50.60
CA PHE A 384 -5.34 9.77 -49.64
C PHE A 384 -4.79 8.98 -48.45
N LEU A 385 -5.16 7.69 -48.33
CA LEU A 385 -4.78 6.86 -47.18
C LEU A 385 -3.31 6.42 -47.21
N GLY A 386 -2.62 6.40 -48.35
CA GLY A 386 -1.18 6.12 -48.43
C GLY A 386 -0.77 4.84 -47.66
N THR A 387 -0.05 5.01 -46.55
CA THR A 387 0.41 3.94 -45.63
C THR A 387 -0.47 3.74 -44.39
N LEU A 388 -1.54 4.52 -44.23
CA LEU A 388 -2.45 4.42 -43.09
C LEU A 388 -3.37 3.19 -43.23
N PRO A 389 -3.73 2.54 -42.11
CA PRO A 389 -4.68 1.44 -42.14
C PRO A 389 -6.05 1.93 -42.61
N THR A 390 -6.80 1.05 -43.28
CA THR A 390 -8.16 1.34 -43.74
C THR A 390 -9.07 1.63 -42.54
N PRO A 391 -9.88 2.70 -42.59
CA PRO A 391 -10.74 3.09 -41.47
C PRO A 391 -11.78 2.02 -41.20
N ASP A 392 -12.07 1.81 -39.92
CA ASP A 392 -13.08 0.86 -39.49
C ASP A 392 -14.49 1.49 -39.54
N LYS A 393 -15.51 0.67 -39.28
CA LYS A 393 -16.92 1.14 -39.30
C LYS A 393 -17.18 2.24 -38.26
N GLN A 394 -16.45 2.26 -37.15
CA GLN A 394 -16.60 3.28 -36.13
C GLN A 394 -16.00 4.61 -36.58
N ALA A 395 -14.75 4.64 -37.06
CA ALA A 395 -14.09 5.84 -37.54
C ALA A 395 -14.86 6.47 -38.71
N THR A 396 -15.30 5.66 -39.68
CA THR A 396 -16.11 6.16 -40.82
C THR A 396 -17.45 6.76 -40.39
N THR A 397 -18.10 6.19 -39.36
CA THR A 397 -19.35 6.76 -38.81
C THR A 397 -19.09 8.07 -38.08
N GLN A 398 -17.99 8.16 -37.32
CA GLN A 398 -17.58 9.40 -36.65
C GLN A 398 -17.29 10.52 -37.65
N LEU A 399 -16.56 10.23 -38.74
CA LEU A 399 -16.30 11.17 -39.83
C LEU A 399 -17.59 11.66 -40.51
N ALA A 400 -18.55 10.76 -40.75
CA ALA A 400 -19.84 11.12 -41.33
C ALA A 400 -20.71 11.97 -40.37
N SER A 401 -20.49 11.86 -39.07
CA SER A 401 -21.20 12.63 -38.03
C SER A 401 -20.56 14.00 -37.70
N LEU A 402 -19.49 14.38 -38.41
CA LEU A 402 -18.82 15.67 -38.19
C LEU A 402 -19.80 16.83 -38.33
N THR A 403 -19.82 17.71 -37.33
CA THR A 403 -20.72 18.87 -37.32
C THR A 403 -20.28 19.89 -38.37
N ILE A 404 -21.25 20.45 -39.10
CA ILE A 404 -21.00 21.48 -40.13
C ILE A 404 -20.20 22.66 -39.56
N LYS A 405 -20.44 23.02 -38.28
CA LYS A 405 -19.67 24.06 -37.58
C LYS A 405 -18.16 23.76 -37.55
N LYS A 406 -17.74 22.50 -37.31
CA LYS A 406 -16.32 22.11 -37.31
C LYS A 406 -15.69 22.25 -38.70
N ILE A 407 -16.46 21.96 -39.75
CA ILE A 407 -16.01 22.10 -41.15
C ILE A 407 -15.84 23.58 -41.51
N LEU A 408 -16.79 24.43 -41.11
CA LEU A 408 -16.78 25.88 -41.40
C LEU A 408 -15.67 26.63 -40.65
N CYS A 409 -15.35 26.21 -39.43
CA CYS A 409 -14.29 26.80 -38.61
C CYS A 409 -12.94 26.07 -38.76
N PHE A 410 -12.72 25.35 -39.85
CA PHE A 410 -11.47 24.63 -40.08
C PHE A 410 -10.29 25.59 -40.25
N ASP A 411 -9.29 25.44 -39.37
CA ASP A 411 -8.00 26.11 -39.46
C ASP A 411 -6.90 25.06 -39.63
N GLU A 412 -6.31 25.02 -40.82
CA GLU A 412 -5.26 24.07 -41.20
C GLU A 412 -4.05 24.15 -40.26
N ASN A 413 -3.63 25.37 -39.87
CA ASN A 413 -2.50 25.57 -38.99
C ASN A 413 -2.76 25.04 -37.58
N ALA A 414 -4.01 25.11 -37.11
CA ALA A 414 -4.39 24.61 -35.80
C ALA A 414 -4.35 23.07 -35.76
N TYR A 415 -4.88 22.40 -36.79
CA TYR A 415 -4.84 20.94 -36.90
C TYR A 415 -3.42 20.41 -37.07
N GLU A 416 -2.58 21.06 -37.89
CA GLU A 416 -1.18 20.66 -38.06
C GLU A 416 -0.40 20.81 -36.74
N LYS A 417 -0.62 21.88 -35.98
CA LYS A 417 -0.04 22.03 -34.64
C LYS A 417 -0.51 20.93 -33.69
N GLU A 418 -1.79 20.55 -33.74
CA GLU A 418 -2.35 19.49 -32.90
C GLU A 418 -1.72 18.13 -33.26
N LEU A 419 -1.65 17.78 -34.54
CA LEU A 419 -1.00 16.55 -35.02
C LEU A 419 0.48 16.48 -34.64
N LEU A 420 1.23 17.56 -34.84
CA LEU A 420 2.63 17.66 -34.41
C LEU A 420 2.77 17.51 -32.89
N SER A 421 1.82 18.02 -32.12
CA SER A 421 1.82 17.85 -30.65
C SER A 421 1.59 16.40 -30.24
N LEU A 422 0.69 15.69 -30.94
CA LEU A 422 0.42 14.27 -30.72
C LEU A 422 1.63 13.41 -31.11
N GLU A 423 2.27 13.71 -32.24
CA GLU A 423 3.50 13.03 -32.67
C GLU A 423 4.64 13.22 -31.67
N LYS A 424 4.81 14.44 -31.15
CA LYS A 424 5.79 14.71 -30.08
C LYS A 424 5.50 13.89 -28.84
N LYS A 425 4.23 13.79 -28.40
CA LYS A 425 3.82 12.97 -27.25
C LYS A 425 4.13 11.49 -27.51
N ARG A 426 3.77 10.96 -28.68
CA ARG A 426 4.06 9.57 -29.09
C ARG A 426 5.57 9.29 -29.07
N CYS A 427 6.37 10.17 -29.66
CA CYS A 427 7.83 10.04 -29.66
C CYS A 427 8.41 10.05 -28.24
N ASN A 428 7.88 10.89 -27.34
CA ASN A 428 8.30 10.89 -25.93
C ASN A 428 7.97 9.57 -25.24
N VAL A 429 6.75 9.05 -25.42
CA VAL A 429 6.35 7.75 -24.87
C VAL A 429 7.23 6.61 -25.40
N GLN A 430 7.57 6.63 -26.70
CA GLN A 430 8.49 5.64 -27.29
C GLN A 430 9.90 5.74 -26.72
N LYS A 431 10.40 6.95 -26.47
CA LYS A 431 11.69 7.16 -25.78
C LYS A 431 11.64 6.62 -24.35
N ASP A 432 10.54 6.85 -23.62
CA ASP A 432 10.36 6.36 -22.26
C ASP A 432 10.27 4.83 -22.22
N LEU A 433 9.59 4.20 -23.19
CA LEU A 433 9.57 2.74 -23.37
C LEU A 433 10.97 2.17 -23.64
N GLY A 434 11.78 2.87 -24.45
CA GLY A 434 13.17 2.50 -24.70
C GLY A 434 14.10 2.68 -23.48
N GLN A 435 13.74 3.57 -22.55
CA GLN A 435 14.52 3.89 -21.34
C GLN A 435 13.73 3.64 -20.05
N LEU A 436 13.08 2.47 -19.95
CA LEU A 436 12.16 2.13 -18.85
C LEU A 436 12.78 2.32 -17.45
N LYS A 437 14.04 1.91 -17.25
CA LYS A 437 14.74 2.11 -15.96
C LYS A 437 14.79 3.59 -15.58
N LYS A 438 15.14 4.47 -16.52
CA LYS A 438 15.24 5.91 -16.29
C LYS A 438 13.88 6.53 -16.03
N TYR A 439 12.85 6.13 -16.78
CA TYR A 439 11.48 6.57 -16.56
C TYR A 439 10.99 6.18 -15.15
N THR A 440 11.26 4.93 -14.74
CA THR A 440 10.91 4.44 -13.39
C THR A 440 11.61 5.23 -12.29
N ILE A 441 12.90 5.54 -12.45
CA ILE A 441 13.64 6.39 -11.50
C ILE A 441 13.03 7.80 -11.44
N LEU A 442 12.65 8.38 -12.57
CA LEU A 442 11.99 9.69 -12.61
C LEU A 442 10.63 9.68 -11.90
N TYR A 443 9.84 8.62 -12.09
CA TYR A 443 8.57 8.41 -11.39
C TYR A 443 8.78 8.34 -9.87
N ILE A 444 9.73 7.53 -9.40
CA ILE A 444 10.04 7.41 -7.96
C ILE A 444 10.54 8.74 -7.38
N LYS A 445 11.37 9.49 -8.12
CA LYS A 445 11.84 10.82 -7.69
C LYS A 445 10.69 11.81 -7.55
N LYS A 446 9.74 11.81 -8.49
CA LYS A 446 8.53 12.65 -8.41
C LYS A 446 7.70 12.33 -7.15
N LEU A 447 7.52 11.04 -6.83
CA LEU A 447 6.85 10.63 -5.59
C LEU A 447 7.61 11.08 -4.35
N LEU A 448 8.94 10.95 -4.35
CA LEU A 448 9.79 11.39 -3.25
C LEU A 448 9.68 12.91 -3.04
N ASP A 449 9.68 13.70 -4.11
CA ASP A 449 9.57 15.16 -4.03
C ASP A 449 8.18 15.60 -3.55
N ALA A 450 7.11 14.93 -4.00
CA ALA A 450 5.74 15.25 -3.61
C ALA A 450 5.44 14.86 -2.14
N TYR A 451 5.92 13.71 -1.68
CA TYR A 451 5.53 13.11 -0.40
C TYR A 451 6.68 13.00 0.61
N LYS A 452 7.76 13.77 0.45
CA LYS A 452 8.92 13.79 1.35
C LYS A 452 8.55 13.96 2.82
N HIS A 453 7.51 14.76 3.09
CA HIS A 453 7.02 15.05 4.44
C HIS A 453 6.51 13.81 5.19
N LEU A 454 6.12 12.74 4.48
CA LEU A 454 5.68 11.48 5.09
C LEU A 454 6.85 10.59 5.54
N GLY A 455 8.08 10.87 5.11
CA GLY A 455 9.24 10.00 5.30
C GLY A 455 10.26 10.51 6.32
N HIS A 456 9.86 11.29 7.32
CA HIS A 456 10.78 11.65 8.42
C HIS A 456 11.05 10.44 9.31
N ARG A 457 12.31 10.01 9.40
CA ARG A 457 12.71 8.88 10.25
C ARG A 457 12.49 9.21 11.72
N LYS A 458 11.78 8.32 12.42
CA LYS A 458 11.41 8.51 13.83
C LYS A 458 12.26 7.64 14.76
N THR A 459 12.60 6.42 14.34
CA THR A 459 13.40 5.50 15.14
C THR A 459 14.89 5.80 14.99
N LYS A 460 15.59 5.90 16.14
CA LYS A 460 17.04 6.08 16.23
C LYS A 460 17.72 4.71 16.22
N ILE A 461 18.80 4.59 15.45
CA ILE A 461 19.58 3.35 15.37
C ILE A 461 20.84 3.52 16.22
N GLU A 462 20.94 2.74 17.28
CA GLU A 462 22.04 2.80 18.27
C GLU A 462 22.47 1.39 18.61
N LYS A 463 23.77 1.18 18.91
CA LYS A 463 24.25 -0.11 19.41
C LYS A 463 24.18 -0.12 20.92
N PHE A 464 23.59 -1.16 21.50
CA PHE A 464 23.48 -1.30 22.94
C PHE A 464 24.63 -2.15 23.47
N GLU A 465 25.61 -1.51 24.13
CA GLU A 465 26.74 -2.20 24.77
C GLU A 465 26.32 -2.81 26.11
N ASP A 466 25.57 -3.92 26.09
CA ASP A 466 25.18 -4.63 27.31
C ASP A 466 25.46 -6.13 27.22
N ALA A 467 26.70 -6.52 27.53
CA ALA A 467 27.19 -7.91 27.52
C ALA A 467 26.47 -8.84 28.54
N LEU A 468 25.71 -8.31 29.50
CA LEU A 468 25.06 -9.06 30.58
C LEU A 468 23.58 -9.38 30.33
N LEU A 469 22.94 -8.72 29.35
CA LEU A 469 21.49 -8.81 29.09
C LEU A 469 21.11 -9.92 28.10
N GLY A 470 22.00 -10.32 27.19
CA GLY A 470 21.72 -11.32 26.15
C GLY A 470 21.24 -12.69 26.65
N LYS A 471 21.73 -13.16 27.80
CA LYS A 471 21.34 -14.47 28.37
C LYS A 471 19.95 -14.49 29.00
N SER A 472 19.52 -13.38 29.64
CA SER A 472 18.20 -13.28 30.29
C SER A 472 17.09 -12.99 29.26
N ILE A 473 17.42 -12.20 28.24
CA ILE A 473 16.49 -11.79 27.18
C ILE A 473 16.20 -12.92 26.19
N HIS A 474 17.20 -13.71 25.79
CA HIS A 474 16.95 -14.87 24.93
C HIS A 474 16.04 -15.91 25.60
N LYS A 475 16.05 -16.01 26.94
CA LYS A 475 15.12 -16.86 27.67
C LYS A 475 13.67 -16.34 27.56
N LYS A 476 13.45 -15.03 27.71
CA LYS A 476 12.14 -14.38 27.51
C LYS A 476 11.63 -14.46 26.08
N ALA A 477 12.48 -14.25 25.07
CA ALA A 477 12.09 -14.37 23.66
C ALA A 477 11.64 -15.79 23.31
N LYS A 478 12.33 -16.80 23.89
CA LYS A 478 11.92 -18.20 23.78
C LYS A 478 10.58 -18.44 24.48
N GLU A 479 10.43 -18.00 25.72
CA GLU A 479 9.17 -18.15 26.50
C GLU A 479 7.98 -17.44 25.84
N ALA A 480 8.13 -16.22 25.31
CA ALA A 480 7.07 -15.53 24.57
C ALA A 480 6.67 -16.27 23.30
N SER A 481 7.66 -16.81 22.55
CA SER A 481 7.37 -17.65 21.38
C SER A 481 6.68 -18.97 21.73
N THR A 482 6.86 -19.48 22.95
CA THR A 482 6.19 -20.68 23.44
C THR A 482 4.79 -20.39 23.99
N ILE A 483 4.58 -19.24 24.63
CA ILE A 483 3.25 -18.83 25.14
C ILE A 483 2.30 -18.54 23.97
N ASP A 484 2.78 -17.92 22.90
CA ASP A 484 2.01 -17.77 21.64
C ASP A 484 1.68 -19.14 20.98
N GLN A 485 2.48 -20.18 21.25
CA GLN A 485 2.21 -21.56 20.82
C GLN A 485 1.22 -22.31 21.73
N GLU A 486 1.17 -21.98 23.03
CA GLU A 486 0.26 -22.63 23.98
C GLU A 486 -1.13 -21.97 24.00
N GLU A 487 -1.24 -20.66 23.81
CA GLU A 487 -2.55 -19.97 23.67
C GLU A 487 -3.24 -20.27 22.33
N SER A 488 -2.52 -20.81 21.35
CA SER A 488 -3.10 -21.28 20.07
C SER A 488 -3.60 -22.74 20.12
N LEU A 489 -3.51 -23.40 21.29
CA LEU A 489 -3.97 -24.78 21.53
C LEU A 489 -5.23 -24.87 22.41
N VAL A 490 -5.91 -23.75 22.70
CA VAL A 490 -7.20 -23.72 23.45
C VAL A 490 -8.37 -23.32 22.57
#